data_AF-A0A382ZLK5-F1
#
_entry.id   AF-A0A382ZLK5-F1
#
_cell.length_a   1.000
_cell.length_b   1.000
_cell.length_c   1.000
_cell.angle_alpha   90.00
_cell.angle_beta   90.00
_cell.angle_gamma   90.00
#
_symmetry.space_group_name_H-M   'P 1'
#
loop_
_entity.id
_entity.type
_entity.pdbx_description
1 polymer ?
#
loop_
_entity_poly.entity_id
_entity_poly.type
_entity_poly.pdbx_seq_one_letter_code
_entity_poly.pdbx_strand_id
1 'polypeptide(L)'
;FHQRQPVARQSAPQHNNAITFKGINHLFSDCGDRMVLVQIKTSGQFIHNALLQLRIDTSQASFYTNHFTHLNKLMNTLLSELLDITIPVVQAPMGGAAGPRLAAAVSNAGGLGTLPVWTSDLETTRALVRETRTLTDKPFAVNLNMEFPQEERLEACLEEGAPAVSFFWQDSSGLVDRAKAGGATVMHTVASTEDARYAVDSGVDILIAQGWEAGGHVRGSVATMALVPAVVDVAGGKPVIAAGGISDGRGIAAGLC
;
A
#
# COMPACT_ATOMS: atom_id res chain seq x y z
N PHE A 1 32.05 -4.31 -57.41
CA PHE A 1 31.53 -3.13 -56.68
C PHE A 1 30.08 -3.44 -56.30
N HIS A 2 29.63 -3.67 -55.07
CA HIS A 2 30.10 -3.28 -53.75
C HIS A 2 29.88 -4.41 -52.72
N GLN A 3 30.87 -4.59 -51.84
CA GLN A 3 30.76 -5.30 -50.57
C GLN A 3 29.79 -4.56 -49.64
N ARG A 4 28.89 -5.27 -48.94
CA ARG A 4 28.17 -4.72 -47.79
C ARG A 4 29.07 -4.82 -46.56
N GLN A 5 29.38 -3.67 -45.96
CA GLN A 5 30.08 -3.59 -44.67
C GLN A 5 29.15 -3.99 -43.52
N PRO A 6 29.68 -4.55 -42.41
CA PRO A 6 28.91 -4.79 -41.19
C PRO A 6 28.74 -3.48 -40.39
N VAL A 7 27.50 -3.15 -40.04
CA VAL A 7 27.19 -1.99 -39.17
C VAL A 7 27.54 -2.36 -37.72
N ALA A 8 28.40 -1.54 -37.10
CA ALA A 8 28.82 -1.67 -35.72
C ALA A 8 27.65 -1.59 -34.74
N ARG A 9 27.62 -2.48 -33.73
CA ARG A 9 26.73 -2.37 -32.56
C ARG A 9 27.11 -1.10 -31.79
N GLN A 10 26.28 -0.07 -31.89
CA GLN A 10 26.27 1.01 -30.90
C GLN A 10 25.62 0.49 -29.62
N SER A 11 26.36 0.55 -28.51
CA SER A 11 25.86 0.29 -27.16
C SER A 11 24.75 1.27 -26.83
N ALA A 12 23.56 0.75 -26.50
CA ALA A 12 22.46 1.55 -26.01
C ALA A 12 22.82 2.23 -24.67
N PRO A 13 22.44 3.49 -24.45
CA PRO A 13 22.70 4.18 -23.19
C PRO A 13 21.94 3.51 -22.04
N GLN A 14 22.64 3.27 -20.92
CA GLN A 14 22.03 2.85 -19.66
C GLN A 14 21.14 3.98 -19.14
N HIS A 15 19.83 3.85 -19.32
CA HIS A 15 18.85 4.77 -18.72
C HIS A 15 18.65 4.40 -17.24
N ASN A 16 19.27 5.18 -16.35
CA ASN A 16 18.94 5.22 -14.92
C ASN A 16 17.55 5.86 -14.76
N ASN A 17 16.51 5.03 -14.62
CA ASN A 17 15.15 5.47 -14.34
C ASN A 17 14.92 5.52 -12.82
N ALA A 18 15.08 6.68 -12.21
CA ALA A 18 14.68 6.97 -10.83
C ALA A 18 13.58 8.04 -10.82
N ILE A 19 12.49 7.80 -10.09
CA ILE A 19 11.44 8.81 -9.83
C ILE A 19 11.71 9.38 -8.43
N THR A 20 12.10 10.64 -8.37
CA THR A 20 12.35 11.36 -7.11
C THR A 20 11.12 12.18 -6.75
N PHE A 21 10.53 11.96 -5.57
CA PHE A 21 9.48 12.84 -5.05
C PHE A 21 10.12 14.12 -4.50
N LYS A 22 9.93 15.26 -5.19
CA LYS A 22 10.32 16.58 -4.68
C LYS A 22 9.11 17.29 -4.06
N GLY A 23 9.23 17.77 -2.81
CA GLY A 23 8.34 18.83 -2.29
C GLY A 23 7.60 18.61 -0.96
N ILE A 24 8.16 17.94 0.05
CA ILE A 24 7.51 17.79 1.38
C ILE A 24 7.75 18.98 2.34
N ASN A 25 8.51 20.00 1.93
CA ASN A 25 9.22 20.87 2.89
C ASN A 25 8.43 21.96 3.67
N HIS A 26 7.10 22.10 3.59
CA HIS A 26 6.46 23.31 4.16
C HIS A 26 5.05 23.21 4.81
N LEU A 27 4.54 22.05 5.22
CA LEU A 27 3.08 21.96 5.46
C LEU A 27 2.61 21.29 6.77
N PHE A 28 3.19 21.47 7.97
CA PHE A 28 2.57 20.83 9.16
C PHE A 28 2.75 21.61 10.48
N SER A 29 1.63 22.02 11.08
CA SER A 29 1.48 22.32 12.51
C SER A 29 0.16 21.70 12.99
N ASP A 30 0.22 20.81 13.99
CA ASP A 30 -0.91 20.18 14.71
C ASP A 30 -1.77 19.10 14.01
N CYS A 31 -1.13 18.06 13.45
CA CYS A 31 -1.85 16.84 13.04
C CYS A 31 -1.52 15.68 14.00
N GLY A 32 -2.55 15.13 14.65
CA GLY A 32 -2.42 14.09 15.69
C GLY A 32 -2.08 12.70 15.12
N ASP A 33 -1.49 11.84 15.95
CA ASP A 33 -0.90 10.53 15.60
C ASP A 33 -1.91 9.46 15.11
N ARG A 34 -3.13 9.85 14.70
CA ARG A 34 -4.26 8.96 14.37
C ARG A 34 -4.46 8.72 12.89
N MET A 35 -3.79 9.48 12.04
CA MET A 35 -4.04 9.47 10.60
C MET A 35 -2.75 9.55 9.83
N VAL A 36 -2.31 8.40 9.33
CA VAL A 36 -1.40 8.29 8.20
C VAL A 36 -1.81 6.99 7.50
N LEU A 37 -2.36 7.04 6.28
CA LEU A 37 -1.53 6.69 5.13
C LEU A 37 -2.24 6.51 3.78
N VAL A 38 -1.52 6.74 2.69
CA VAL A 38 -1.93 6.76 1.29
C VAL A 38 -1.83 5.41 0.57
N GLN A 39 -2.93 5.03 -0.08
CA GLN A 39 -2.97 4.01 -1.13
C GLN A 39 -2.77 4.63 -2.53
N ILE A 40 -1.54 4.54 -3.09
CA ILE A 40 -1.23 5.15 -4.41
C ILE A 40 -1.64 4.21 -5.55
N LYS A 41 -2.39 4.76 -6.52
CA LYS A 41 -2.68 4.13 -7.82
C LYS A 41 -1.60 4.51 -8.83
N THR A 42 -1.00 3.53 -9.50
CA THR A 42 -0.21 3.78 -10.72
C THR A 42 -1.08 3.46 -11.93
N SER A 43 -1.35 4.44 -12.79
CA SER A 43 -2.12 4.22 -14.03
C SER A 43 -1.23 3.60 -15.12
N GLY A 44 -1.76 2.59 -15.81
CA GLY A 44 -1.08 1.81 -16.84
C GLY A 44 -0.69 2.62 -18.09
N GLN A 45 0.62 2.83 -18.24
CA GLN A 45 1.35 2.87 -19.52
C GLN A 45 2.89 2.83 -19.34
N PHE A 46 3.39 2.86 -18.09
CA PHE A 46 4.83 2.81 -17.77
C PHE A 46 5.32 1.46 -17.22
N ILE A 47 4.56 0.38 -17.39
CA ILE A 47 4.90 -0.95 -16.83
C ILE A 47 6.07 -1.62 -17.58
N HIS A 48 6.55 -1.06 -18.70
CA HIS A 48 7.62 -1.70 -19.48
C HIS A 48 9.06 -1.28 -19.20
N ASN A 49 9.37 -0.30 -18.32
CA ASN A 49 10.78 0.02 -18.00
C ASN A 49 11.03 0.84 -16.71
N ALA A 50 10.07 0.94 -15.79
CA ALA A 50 10.25 1.72 -14.56
C ALA A 50 10.47 0.83 -13.34
N LEU A 51 11.73 0.64 -12.94
CA LEU A 51 12.08 0.35 -11.55
C LEU A 51 11.64 1.55 -10.72
N LEU A 52 10.56 1.42 -9.95
CA LEU A 52 10.09 2.47 -9.05
C LEU A 52 11.01 2.52 -7.83
N GLN A 53 12.20 3.13 -7.97
CA GLN A 53 12.97 3.56 -6.80
C GLN A 53 12.29 4.78 -6.21
N LEU A 54 11.55 4.58 -5.12
CA LEU A 54 11.22 5.65 -4.18
C LEU A 54 12.54 6.17 -3.59
N ARG A 55 13.09 7.24 -4.15
CA ARG A 55 14.12 8.05 -3.49
C ARG A 55 13.42 9.25 -2.87
N ILE A 56 13.30 9.24 -1.54
CA ILE A 56 13.17 10.48 -0.75
C ILE A 56 14.60 11.03 -0.65
N ASP A 57 14.89 12.12 -1.36
CA ASP A 57 16.20 12.75 -1.35
C ASP A 57 16.40 13.49 -0.02
N THR A 58 17.14 12.88 0.91
CA THR A 58 17.51 13.47 2.20
C THR A 58 18.80 14.30 2.12
N SER A 59 19.45 14.39 0.95
CA SER A 59 20.77 15.04 0.80
C SER A 59 20.76 16.56 0.87
N GLN A 60 19.57 17.17 0.97
CA GLN A 60 19.38 18.61 1.18
C GLN A 60 19.02 18.96 2.64
N ALA A 61 19.07 18.00 3.58
CA ALA A 61 18.67 18.17 4.98
C ALA A 61 19.74 18.86 5.86
N SER A 62 20.47 19.83 5.31
CA SER A 62 21.48 20.60 6.04
C SER A 62 21.02 22.03 6.33
N PHE A 63 19.73 22.26 6.59
CA PHE A 63 19.27 23.48 7.26
C PHE A 63 18.01 23.22 8.11
N TYR A 64 18.09 23.58 9.40
CA TYR A 64 17.06 23.65 10.44
C TYR A 64 16.68 22.35 11.19
N THR A 65 17.12 22.30 12.44
CA THR A 65 16.90 21.28 13.50
C THR A 65 15.43 20.95 13.80
N ASN A 66 14.46 21.76 13.34
CA ASN A 66 13.01 21.50 13.54
C ASN A 66 12.39 20.57 12.48
N HIS A 67 12.99 20.40 11.30
CA HIS A 67 12.40 19.57 10.22
C HIS A 67 12.54 18.07 10.49
N PHE A 68 13.60 17.66 11.20
CA PHE A 68 13.84 16.26 11.57
C PHE A 68 12.78 15.71 12.53
N THR A 69 12.27 16.53 13.45
CA THR A 69 11.27 16.09 14.42
C THR A 69 9.92 15.77 13.77
N HIS A 70 9.49 16.57 12.78
CA HIS A 70 8.23 16.34 12.06
C HIS A 70 8.31 15.17 11.07
N LEU A 71 9.43 15.01 10.36
CA LEU A 71 9.65 13.83 9.51
C LEU A 71 9.73 12.54 10.33
N ASN A 72 10.39 12.55 11.49
CA ASN A 72 10.39 11.41 12.40
C ASN A 72 8.99 11.08 12.93
N LYS A 73 8.15 12.10 13.19
CA LYS A 73 6.76 11.91 13.64
C LYS A 73 5.86 11.35 12.52
N LEU A 74 6.12 11.74 11.27
CA LEU A 74 5.45 11.19 10.08
C LEU A 74 5.87 9.75 9.76
N MET A 75 7.10 9.37 10.10
CA MET A 75 7.63 8.03 9.84
C MET A 75 7.35 7.04 10.98
N ASN A 76 7.27 7.50 12.22
CA ASN A 76 6.95 6.68 13.40
C ASN A 76 5.48 6.83 13.77
N THR A 77 4.63 6.05 13.11
CA THR A 77 3.19 6.01 13.33
C THR A 77 2.80 4.67 13.93
N LEU A 78 1.64 4.59 14.58
CA LEU A 78 1.07 3.30 15.02
C LEU A 78 0.95 2.31 13.85
N LEU A 79 0.72 2.81 12.63
CA LEU A 79 0.68 1.99 11.43
C LEU A 79 2.06 1.41 11.06
N SER A 80 3.10 2.25 11.09
CA SER A 80 4.49 1.85 10.82
C SER A 80 4.94 0.75 11.78
N GLU A 81 4.57 0.88 13.06
CA GLU A 81 4.85 -0.12 14.10
C GLU A 81 4.09 -1.43 13.87
N LEU A 82 2.78 -1.36 13.58
CA LEU A 82 1.95 -2.56 13.37
C LEU A 82 2.30 -3.36 12.11
N LEU A 83 2.85 -2.69 11.09
CA LEU A 83 3.21 -3.31 9.82
C LEU A 83 4.71 -3.53 9.63
N ASP A 84 5.55 -3.10 10.57
CA ASP A 84 7.02 -3.10 10.47
C ASP A 84 7.53 -2.46 9.15
N ILE A 85 7.00 -1.27 8.85
CA ILE A 85 7.37 -0.47 7.67
C ILE A 85 7.97 0.87 8.10
N THR A 86 8.86 1.45 7.27
CA THR A 86 9.57 2.70 7.60
C THR A 86 8.97 3.93 6.93
N ILE A 87 8.37 3.73 5.77
CA ILE A 87 7.56 4.70 5.08
C ILE A 87 6.15 4.20 5.28
N PRO A 88 5.29 4.90 6.02
CA PRO A 88 3.89 4.62 5.85
C PRO A 88 3.66 5.04 4.39
N VAL A 89 3.53 4.08 3.45
CA VAL A 89 2.84 4.11 2.12
C VAL A 89 2.44 2.68 1.81
N VAL A 90 1.16 2.45 1.48
CA VAL A 90 0.66 1.13 1.05
C VAL A 90 0.36 1.17 -0.45
N GLN A 91 0.85 0.19 -1.20
CA GLN A 91 0.51 0.07 -2.62
C GLN A 91 -0.86 -0.62 -2.77
N ALA A 92 -1.72 -0.02 -3.60
CA ALA A 92 -3.08 -0.49 -3.89
C ALA A 92 -3.09 -1.88 -4.53
N PRO A 93 -3.85 -2.88 -4.04
CA PRO A 93 -3.92 -4.19 -4.68
C PRO A 93 -4.68 -4.11 -6.02
N MET A 94 -3.93 -3.94 -7.11
CA MET A 94 -4.48 -3.75 -8.46
C MET A 94 -4.46 -5.07 -9.23
N GLY A 95 -5.61 -5.76 -9.29
CA GLY A 95 -5.76 -7.01 -10.03
C GLY A 95 -5.24 -6.90 -11.47
N GLY A 96 -4.37 -7.83 -11.88
CA GLY A 96 -3.73 -7.83 -13.19
C GLY A 96 -2.54 -6.86 -13.37
N ALA A 97 -2.27 -5.97 -12.42
CA ALA A 97 -1.16 -5.01 -12.49
C ALA A 97 -0.15 -5.13 -11.34
N ALA A 98 -0.60 -5.49 -10.14
CA ALA A 98 0.24 -5.61 -8.95
C ALA A 98 0.70 -7.06 -8.71
N GLY A 99 1.75 -7.49 -9.39
CA GLY A 99 2.38 -8.81 -9.15
C GLY A 99 3.51 -8.77 -8.11
N PRO A 100 4.17 -9.93 -7.85
CA PRO A 100 5.27 -10.07 -6.88
C PRO A 100 6.36 -9.02 -7.01
N ARG A 101 6.79 -8.71 -8.24
CA ARG A 101 7.82 -7.70 -8.50
C ARG A 101 7.43 -6.30 -8.03
N LEU A 102 6.16 -5.91 -8.18
CA LEU A 102 5.71 -4.58 -7.74
C LEU A 102 5.59 -4.53 -6.22
N ALA A 103 4.95 -5.53 -5.61
CA ALA A 103 4.80 -5.61 -4.17
C ALA A 103 6.17 -5.60 -3.47
N ALA A 104 7.09 -6.47 -3.91
CA ALA A 104 8.44 -6.53 -3.36
C ALA A 104 9.22 -5.22 -3.57
N ALA A 105 9.07 -4.53 -4.71
CA ALA A 105 9.74 -3.24 -4.93
C ALA A 105 9.25 -2.16 -3.94
N VAL A 106 7.94 -2.12 -3.66
CA VAL A 106 7.36 -1.19 -2.67
C VAL A 106 7.82 -1.54 -1.26
N SER A 107 7.78 -2.82 -0.89
CA SER A 107 8.28 -3.31 0.41
C SER A 107 9.76 -3.02 0.61
N ASN A 108 10.61 -3.25 -0.39
CA ASN A 108 12.03 -2.95 -0.35
C ASN A 108 12.32 -1.43 -0.26
N ALA A 109 11.40 -0.59 -0.75
CA ALA A 109 11.50 0.85 -0.59
C ALA A 109 11.08 1.35 0.80
N GLY A 110 10.55 0.48 1.66
CA GLY A 110 10.13 0.80 3.01
C GLY A 110 8.62 1.00 3.20
N GLY A 111 7.82 0.88 2.13
CA GLY A 111 6.36 0.86 2.21
C GLY A 111 5.80 -0.56 2.42
N LEU A 112 4.48 -0.73 2.25
CA LEU A 112 3.83 -2.04 2.20
C LEU A 112 3.37 -2.35 0.77
N GLY A 113 4.02 -3.32 0.12
CA GLY A 113 3.51 -3.91 -1.11
C GLY A 113 2.27 -4.78 -0.85
N THR A 114 1.31 -4.80 -1.77
CA THR A 114 0.08 -5.61 -1.61
C THR A 114 -0.21 -6.46 -2.85
N LEU A 115 -0.35 -7.76 -2.65
CA LEU A 115 -0.66 -8.76 -3.68
C LEU A 115 -2.17 -9.02 -3.80
N PRO A 116 -2.79 -8.74 -4.95
CA PRO A 116 -4.15 -9.14 -5.25
C PRO A 116 -4.19 -10.64 -5.58
N VAL A 117 -4.74 -11.48 -4.68
CA VAL A 117 -4.80 -12.94 -4.89
C VAL A 117 -6.22 -13.50 -4.96
N TRP A 118 -7.24 -12.64 -4.81
CA TRP A 118 -8.65 -13.04 -4.66
C TRP A 118 -9.25 -13.84 -5.83
N THR A 119 -8.69 -13.75 -7.04
CA THR A 119 -9.13 -14.55 -8.20
C THR A 119 -8.22 -15.73 -8.54
N SER A 120 -7.05 -15.84 -7.92
CA SER A 120 -6.07 -16.89 -8.24
C SER A 120 -6.55 -18.25 -7.73
N ASP A 121 -6.20 -19.36 -8.38
CA ASP A 121 -6.35 -20.68 -7.73
C ASP A 121 -5.35 -20.83 -6.57
N LEU A 122 -5.44 -21.91 -5.79
CA LEU A 122 -4.61 -22.11 -4.60
C LEU A 122 -3.12 -22.29 -4.93
N GLU A 123 -2.79 -23.00 -6.01
CA GLU A 123 -1.40 -23.22 -6.41
C GLU A 123 -0.76 -21.89 -6.83
N THR A 124 -1.47 -21.13 -7.67
CA THR A 124 -1.08 -19.78 -8.08
C THR A 124 -0.96 -18.85 -6.87
N THR A 125 -1.90 -18.91 -5.92
CA THR A 125 -1.85 -18.11 -4.69
C THR A 125 -0.57 -18.37 -3.91
N ARG A 126 -0.22 -19.64 -3.68
CA ARG A 126 1.03 -20.02 -3.00
C ARG A 126 2.26 -19.56 -3.77
N ALA A 127 2.27 -19.77 -5.09
CA ALA A 127 3.37 -19.38 -5.95
C ALA A 127 3.62 -17.86 -5.89
N LEU A 128 2.58 -17.03 -5.90
CA LEU A 128 2.69 -15.58 -5.81
C LEU A 128 3.28 -15.12 -4.47
N VAL A 129 2.85 -15.72 -3.36
CA VAL A 129 3.38 -15.39 -2.02
C VAL A 129 4.84 -15.83 -1.90
N ARG A 130 5.18 -17.05 -2.34
CA ARG A 130 6.56 -17.57 -2.37
C ARG A 130 7.47 -16.72 -3.24
N GLU A 131 7.04 -16.37 -4.45
CA GLU A 131 7.83 -15.53 -5.35
C GLU A 131 8.13 -14.18 -4.68
N THR A 132 7.12 -13.55 -4.06
CA THR A 132 7.31 -12.27 -3.35
C THR A 132 8.32 -12.40 -2.22
N ARG A 133 8.27 -13.49 -1.44
CA ARG A 133 9.26 -13.80 -0.39
C ARG A 133 10.67 -13.99 -0.92
N THR A 134 10.85 -14.45 -2.17
CA THR A 134 12.21 -14.51 -2.77
C THR A 134 12.74 -13.15 -3.22
N LEU A 135 11.86 -12.16 -3.38
CA LEU A 135 12.20 -10.81 -3.87
C LEU A 135 12.33 -9.77 -2.75
N THR A 136 11.83 -10.05 -1.54
CA THR A 136 11.94 -9.15 -0.39
C THR A 136 11.92 -9.91 0.93
N ASP A 137 12.76 -9.47 1.87
CA ASP A 137 12.71 -9.86 3.27
C ASP A 137 11.82 -8.91 4.12
N LYS A 138 11.25 -7.87 3.49
CA LYS A 138 10.40 -6.86 4.14
C LYS A 138 8.91 -7.28 4.14
N PRO A 139 8.08 -6.73 5.07
CA PRO A 139 6.66 -7.02 5.11
C PRO A 139 5.93 -6.66 3.81
N PHE A 140 4.92 -7.46 3.46
CA PHE A 140 3.97 -7.22 2.37
C PHE A 140 2.59 -7.75 2.78
N ALA A 141 1.54 -7.34 2.11
CA ALA A 141 0.19 -7.82 2.34
C ALA A 141 -0.32 -8.69 1.18
N VAL A 142 -1.24 -9.58 1.49
CA VAL A 142 -2.15 -10.20 0.49
C VAL A 142 -3.51 -9.54 0.59
N ASN A 143 -4.23 -9.45 -0.53
CA ASN A 143 -5.56 -8.86 -0.58
C ASN A 143 -6.59 -9.85 -1.11
N LEU A 144 -7.72 -9.92 -0.39
CA LEU A 144 -8.80 -10.89 -0.57
C LEU A 144 -10.14 -10.13 -0.72
N ASN A 145 -10.82 -10.36 -1.84
CA ASN A 145 -12.13 -9.78 -2.14
C ASN A 145 -13.22 -10.66 -1.54
N MET A 146 -13.99 -10.12 -0.59
CA MET A 146 -15.03 -10.87 0.11
C MET A 146 -16.31 -11.13 -0.74
N GLU A 147 -16.33 -10.72 -2.02
CA GLU A 147 -17.35 -11.16 -2.98
C GLU A 147 -17.29 -12.67 -3.27
N PHE A 148 -16.13 -13.31 -3.05
CA PHE A 148 -15.92 -14.74 -3.33
C PHE A 148 -15.53 -15.49 -2.05
N PRO A 149 -15.66 -16.83 -2.01
CA PRO A 149 -15.09 -17.63 -0.92
C PRO A 149 -13.56 -17.47 -0.85
N GLN A 150 -13.06 -17.11 0.33
CA GLN A 150 -11.63 -16.82 0.56
C GLN A 150 -10.99 -17.72 1.62
N GLU A 151 -11.74 -18.62 2.23
CA GLU A 151 -11.32 -19.47 3.35
C GLU A 151 -10.03 -20.25 3.05
N GLU A 152 -9.98 -20.91 1.89
CA GLU A 152 -8.84 -21.73 1.48
C GLU A 152 -7.67 -20.88 0.98
N ARG A 153 -7.95 -19.74 0.35
CA ARG A 153 -6.91 -18.79 -0.09
C ARG A 153 -6.23 -18.12 1.08
N LEU A 154 -7.00 -17.71 2.08
CA LEU A 154 -6.47 -17.17 3.31
C LEU A 154 -5.51 -18.18 3.95
N GLU A 155 -5.94 -19.43 4.10
CA GLU A 155 -5.09 -20.49 4.65
C GLU A 155 -3.80 -20.65 3.84
N ALA A 156 -3.92 -20.74 2.51
CA ALA A 156 -2.77 -20.84 1.63
C ALA A 156 -1.81 -19.64 1.78
N CYS A 157 -2.33 -18.41 1.94
CA CYS A 157 -1.48 -17.25 2.18
C CYS A 157 -0.78 -17.29 3.55
N LEU A 158 -1.48 -17.71 4.60
CA LEU A 158 -0.95 -17.79 5.97
C LEU A 158 0.13 -18.88 6.08
N GLU A 159 -0.10 -20.05 5.49
CA GLU A 159 0.88 -21.15 5.43
C GLU A 159 2.18 -20.75 4.73
N GLU A 160 2.10 -19.90 3.70
CA GLU A 160 3.26 -19.33 3.00
C GLU A 160 3.86 -18.11 3.72
N GLY A 161 3.30 -17.75 4.89
CA GLY A 161 3.83 -16.71 5.77
C GLY A 161 3.51 -15.29 5.29
N ALA A 162 2.32 -15.02 4.75
CA ALA A 162 1.89 -13.64 4.49
C ALA A 162 1.75 -12.86 5.82
N PRO A 163 2.52 -11.78 6.05
CA PRO A 163 2.55 -11.10 7.35
C PRO A 163 1.36 -10.14 7.56
N ALA A 164 0.66 -9.75 6.50
CA ALA A 164 -0.53 -8.92 6.57
C ALA A 164 -1.60 -9.38 5.57
N VAL A 165 -2.87 -9.23 5.96
CA VAL A 165 -4.03 -9.57 5.14
C VAL A 165 -4.93 -8.35 5.02
N SER A 166 -5.31 -8.01 3.80
CA SER A 166 -6.24 -6.93 3.49
C SER A 166 -7.54 -7.52 2.92
N PHE A 167 -8.66 -7.24 3.57
CA PHE A 167 -9.98 -7.57 3.06
C PHE A 167 -10.64 -6.34 2.41
N PHE A 168 -11.51 -6.57 1.42
CA PHE A 168 -12.32 -5.51 0.83
C PHE A 168 -13.64 -6.05 0.27
N TRP A 169 -14.51 -5.09 -0.07
CA TRP A 169 -15.82 -5.25 -0.72
C TRP A 169 -16.98 -5.62 0.21
N GLN A 170 -16.97 -6.84 0.76
CA GLN A 170 -18.02 -7.36 1.65
C GLN A 170 -17.48 -7.65 3.06
N ASP A 171 -18.37 -8.13 3.92
CA ASP A 171 -18.07 -8.57 5.28
C ASP A 171 -16.90 -9.57 5.35
N SER A 172 -15.91 -9.29 6.21
CA SER A 172 -14.78 -10.17 6.48
C SER A 172 -14.79 -10.79 7.88
N SER A 173 -15.81 -10.55 8.70
CA SER A 173 -15.89 -10.94 10.12
C SER A 173 -15.59 -12.41 10.35
N GLY A 174 -16.11 -13.30 9.49
CA GLY A 174 -15.87 -14.75 9.56
C GLY A 174 -14.41 -15.18 9.33
N LEU A 175 -13.55 -14.30 8.84
CA LEU A 175 -12.14 -14.60 8.53
C LEU A 175 -11.13 -13.79 9.35
N VAL A 176 -11.56 -12.74 10.08
CA VAL A 176 -10.64 -11.90 10.86
C VAL A 176 -9.90 -12.72 11.91
N ASP A 177 -10.62 -13.47 12.74
CA ASP A 177 -10.02 -14.28 13.79
C ASP A 177 -9.06 -15.33 13.24
N ARG A 178 -9.39 -15.93 12.09
CA ARG A 178 -8.52 -16.90 11.40
C ARG A 178 -7.22 -16.25 10.92
N ALA A 179 -7.31 -15.09 10.28
CA ALA A 179 -6.13 -14.35 9.82
C ALA A 179 -5.21 -13.97 10.98
N LYS A 180 -5.79 -13.49 12.10
CA LYS A 180 -5.05 -13.12 13.31
C LYS A 180 -4.44 -14.33 14.01
N ALA A 181 -5.16 -15.45 14.08
CA ALA A 181 -4.63 -16.71 14.61
C ALA A 181 -3.43 -17.23 13.80
N GLY A 182 -3.40 -16.97 12.50
CA GLY A 182 -2.25 -17.21 11.62
C GLY A 182 -1.10 -16.20 11.77
N GLY A 183 -1.22 -15.22 12.67
CA GLY A 183 -0.19 -14.22 12.95
C GLY A 183 -0.17 -13.02 12.00
N ALA A 184 -1.17 -12.87 11.12
CA ALA A 184 -1.23 -11.75 10.20
C ALA A 184 -1.87 -10.51 10.84
N THR A 185 -1.31 -9.33 10.54
CA THR A 185 -1.99 -8.05 10.79
C THR A 185 -3.16 -7.89 9.82
N VAL A 186 -4.36 -7.61 10.31
CA VAL A 186 -5.58 -7.55 9.49
C VAL A 186 -5.99 -6.12 9.18
N MET A 187 -6.19 -5.86 7.89
CA MET A 187 -6.68 -4.59 7.36
C MET A 187 -8.01 -4.79 6.64
N HIS A 188 -8.93 -3.83 6.73
CA HIS A 188 -10.21 -3.89 6.01
C HIS A 188 -10.57 -2.57 5.33
N THR A 189 -11.00 -2.64 4.07
CA THR A 189 -11.43 -1.47 3.30
C THR A 189 -12.87 -1.10 3.61
N VAL A 190 -13.09 0.14 4.03
CA VAL A 190 -14.40 0.68 4.45
C VAL A 190 -14.79 1.88 3.60
N ALA A 191 -16.09 2.04 3.37
CA ALA A 191 -16.66 3.09 2.53
C ALA A 191 -17.60 4.04 3.30
N SER A 192 -17.82 3.79 4.59
CA SER A 192 -18.70 4.56 5.47
C SER A 192 -18.30 4.42 6.94
N THR A 193 -18.87 5.24 7.82
CA THR A 193 -18.66 5.10 9.28
C THR A 193 -19.39 3.89 9.86
N GLU A 194 -20.41 3.37 9.18
CA GLU A 194 -21.09 2.13 9.56
C GLU A 194 -20.19 0.93 9.29
N ASP A 195 -19.62 0.84 8.08
CA ASP A 195 -18.62 -0.19 7.74
C ASP A 195 -17.41 -0.12 8.67
N ALA A 196 -16.95 1.08 9.02
CA ALA A 196 -15.84 1.29 9.94
C ALA A 196 -16.12 0.73 11.33
N ARG A 197 -17.28 1.03 11.92
CA ARG A 197 -17.66 0.48 13.24
C ARG A 197 -17.75 -1.04 13.18
N TYR A 198 -18.39 -1.57 12.14
CA TYR A 198 -18.52 -3.01 11.96
C TYR A 198 -17.15 -3.71 11.86
N ALA A 199 -16.21 -3.14 11.10
CA ALA A 199 -14.84 -3.65 10.99
C ALA A 199 -14.08 -3.59 12.34
N VAL A 200 -14.24 -2.50 13.10
CA VAL A 200 -13.67 -2.35 14.44
C VAL A 200 -14.21 -3.43 15.38
N ASP A 201 -15.53 -3.62 15.41
CA ASP A 201 -16.22 -4.62 16.23
C ASP A 201 -15.82 -6.06 15.85
N SER A 202 -15.50 -6.29 14.57
CA SER A 202 -14.99 -7.55 14.06
C SER A 202 -13.51 -7.81 14.38
N GLY A 203 -12.83 -6.88 15.05
CA GLY A 203 -11.45 -7.07 15.52
C GLY A 203 -10.35 -6.76 14.51
N VAL A 204 -10.66 -6.08 13.39
CA VAL A 204 -9.68 -5.60 12.39
C VAL A 204 -8.64 -4.70 13.06
N ASP A 205 -7.38 -4.76 12.63
CA ASP A 205 -6.29 -3.96 13.23
C ASP A 205 -6.18 -2.56 12.60
N ILE A 206 -6.41 -2.44 11.29
CA ILE A 206 -6.26 -1.21 10.51
C ILE A 206 -7.44 -1.02 9.53
N LEU A 207 -7.98 0.19 9.45
CA LEU A 207 -9.03 0.53 8.48
C LEU A 207 -8.43 1.18 7.23
N ILE A 208 -8.98 0.88 6.05
CA ILE A 208 -8.67 1.59 4.80
C ILE A 208 -9.91 2.37 4.36
N ALA A 209 -9.94 3.68 4.60
CA ALA A 209 -11.03 4.56 4.20
C ALA A 209 -10.90 4.91 2.70
N GLN A 210 -11.73 4.29 1.86
CA GLN A 210 -11.66 4.45 0.40
C GLN A 210 -12.72 5.43 -0.10
N GLY A 211 -12.27 6.61 -0.55
CA GLY A 211 -13.12 7.57 -1.23
C GLY A 211 -13.48 7.16 -2.67
N TRP A 212 -14.58 7.70 -3.19
CA TRP A 212 -15.08 7.45 -4.55
C TRP A 212 -14.09 7.79 -5.67
N GLU A 213 -13.06 8.61 -5.40
CA GLU A 213 -11.98 8.94 -6.35
C GLU A 213 -11.01 7.76 -6.59
N ALA A 214 -11.12 6.67 -5.82
CA ALA A 214 -10.33 5.47 -6.01
C ALA A 214 -10.61 4.81 -7.38
N GLY A 215 -9.65 4.01 -7.85
CA GLY A 215 -9.84 3.20 -9.06
C GLY A 215 -10.37 1.81 -8.75
N GLY A 216 -11.03 1.20 -9.74
CA GLY A 216 -11.47 -0.20 -9.66
C GLY A 216 -12.80 -0.35 -8.92
N HIS A 217 -12.86 -1.32 -8.02
CA HIS A 217 -14.04 -1.62 -7.22
C HIS A 217 -14.17 -0.60 -6.08
N VAL A 218 -15.10 0.33 -6.24
CA VAL A 218 -15.39 1.38 -5.25
C VAL A 218 -16.85 1.30 -4.85
N ARG A 219 -17.10 1.01 -3.57
CA ARG A 219 -18.45 0.83 -3.00
C ARG A 219 -19.06 2.16 -2.53
N GLY A 220 -18.22 3.06 -2.02
CA GLY A 220 -18.65 4.33 -1.43
C GLY A 220 -18.96 5.41 -2.46
N SER A 221 -19.78 6.37 -2.06
CA SER A 221 -20.12 7.58 -2.83
C SER A 221 -19.54 8.87 -2.24
N VAL A 222 -18.77 8.75 -1.15
CA VAL A 222 -18.19 9.90 -0.41
C VAL A 222 -16.75 10.13 -0.85
N ALA A 223 -16.39 11.40 -1.03
CA ALA A 223 -15.02 11.87 -1.31
C ALA A 223 -14.05 11.52 -0.19
N THR A 224 -12.80 11.17 -0.53
CA THR A 224 -11.73 10.88 0.45
C THR A 224 -11.63 11.97 1.52
N MET A 225 -11.72 13.25 1.11
CA MET A 225 -11.61 14.40 2.02
C MET A 225 -12.71 14.42 3.11
N ALA A 226 -13.91 13.95 2.80
CA ALA A 226 -15.01 13.89 3.77
C ALA A 226 -15.05 12.53 4.51
N LEU A 227 -14.70 11.45 3.84
CA LEU A 227 -14.78 10.09 4.38
C LEU A 227 -13.73 9.85 5.47
N VAL A 228 -12.47 10.20 5.19
CA VAL A 228 -11.35 9.87 6.07
C VAL A 228 -11.53 10.41 7.50
N PRO A 229 -11.78 11.71 7.74
CA PRO A 229 -11.97 12.21 9.10
C PRO A 229 -13.16 11.55 9.81
N ALA A 230 -14.26 11.32 9.10
CA ALA A 230 -15.42 10.64 9.67
C ALA A 230 -15.12 9.19 10.09
N VAL A 231 -14.28 8.47 9.34
CA VAL A 231 -13.81 7.12 9.71
C VAL A 231 -12.85 7.18 10.89
N VAL A 232 -11.93 8.14 10.93
CA VAL A 232 -11.00 8.36 12.06
C VAL A 232 -11.75 8.56 13.37
N ASP A 233 -12.82 9.35 13.37
CA ASP A 233 -13.64 9.62 14.56
C ASP A 233 -14.25 8.36 15.18
N VAL A 234 -14.48 7.31 14.38
CA VAL A 234 -15.12 6.06 14.81
C VAL A 234 -14.18 4.86 14.86
N ALA A 235 -12.91 5.03 14.49
CA ALA A 235 -11.92 3.96 14.38
C ALA A 235 -11.48 3.36 15.74
N GLY A 236 -11.93 3.94 16.86
CA GLY A 236 -11.60 3.43 18.19
C GLY A 236 -10.10 3.50 18.51
N GLY A 237 -9.38 4.45 17.92
CA GLY A 237 -7.93 4.61 18.08
C GLY A 237 -7.08 3.72 17.17
N LYS A 238 -7.69 2.89 16.33
CA LYS A 238 -6.98 2.11 15.31
C LYS A 238 -6.49 3.02 14.16
N PRO A 239 -5.38 2.68 13.48
CA PRO A 239 -4.91 3.46 12.34
C PRO A 239 -5.92 3.43 11.18
N VAL A 240 -6.01 4.56 10.46
CA VAL A 240 -6.80 4.70 9.23
C VAL A 240 -5.89 5.08 8.06
N ILE A 241 -5.96 4.28 7.00
CA ILE A 241 -5.30 4.50 5.71
C ILE A 241 -6.29 5.22 4.78
N ALA A 242 -5.96 6.42 4.34
CA ALA A 242 -6.66 7.15 3.28
C ALA A 242 -6.39 6.55 1.89
N ALA A 243 -7.44 6.19 1.17
CA ALA A 243 -7.37 5.68 -0.19
C ALA A 243 -8.31 6.44 -1.13
N GLY A 244 -7.82 6.75 -2.34
CA GLY A 244 -8.59 7.47 -3.37
C GLY A 244 -8.11 8.90 -3.60
N GLY A 245 -7.76 9.23 -4.85
CA GLY A 245 -7.35 10.58 -5.25
C GLY A 245 -5.92 11.00 -4.87
N ILE A 246 -5.08 10.09 -4.35
CA ILE A 246 -3.75 10.43 -3.85
C ILE A 246 -2.64 9.87 -4.75
N SER A 247 -1.80 10.77 -5.28
CA SER A 247 -0.75 10.42 -6.25
C SER A 247 0.60 11.12 -6.03
N ASP A 248 0.70 12.03 -5.07
CA ASP A 248 1.94 12.77 -4.76
C ASP A 248 2.01 13.22 -3.29
N GLY A 249 3.09 13.91 -2.94
CA GLY A 249 3.34 14.41 -1.59
C GLY A 249 2.29 15.37 -1.05
N ARG A 250 1.55 16.10 -1.91
CA ARG A 250 0.49 17.03 -1.46
C ARG A 250 -0.73 16.25 -1.01
N GLY A 251 -1.09 15.19 -1.74
CA GLY A 251 -2.17 14.30 -1.32
C GLY A 251 -1.79 13.47 -0.09
N ILE A 252 -0.52 13.09 0.05
CA ILE A 252 -0.01 12.53 1.33
C ILE A 252 -0.22 13.53 2.46
N ALA A 253 0.21 14.78 2.29
CA ALA A 253 0.01 15.84 3.28
C ALA A 253 -1.47 16.05 3.62
N ALA A 254 -2.35 16.08 2.63
CA ALA A 254 -3.78 16.25 2.87
C ALA A 254 -4.40 15.09 3.65
N GLY A 255 -3.96 13.85 3.40
CA GLY A 255 -4.42 12.68 4.15
C GLY A 255 -3.79 12.50 5.54
N LEU A 256 -2.90 13.42 5.93
CA LEU A 256 -2.25 13.46 7.25
C LEU A 256 -2.87 14.52 8.18
N CYS A 257 -3.59 15.50 7.62
CA CYS A 257 -4.18 16.63 8.34
C CYS A 257 -5.63 16.40 8.77
#